data_AF-A0A8J7XU83-F1
#
_entry.id   AF-A0A8J7XU83-F1
#
_cell.length_a   1.000
_cell.length_b   1.000
_cell.length_c   1.000
_cell.angle_alpha   90.00
_cell.angle_beta   90.00
_cell.angle_gamma   90.00
#
_symmetry.space_group_name_H-M   'P 1'
#
loop_
_entity.id
_entity.type
_entity.pdbx_description
1 polymer ?
#
loop_
_entity_poly.entity_id
_entity_poly.type
_entity_poly.pdbx_seq_one_letter_code
_entity_poly.pdbx_strand_id
1 'polypeptide(L)' 'MKVLEVQNLVMYYRTMKGYVKAVDNVSFDVEKGEAMGLVGESG' A
#
# COMPACT_ATOMS: atom_id res chain seq x y z
N MET A 1 -12.59 -4.62 -15.70
CA MET A 1 -13.12 -3.32 -15.17
C MET A 1 -12.56 -3.17 -13.78
N LYS A 2 -11.71 -2.17 -13.56
CA LYS A 2 -11.09 -1.93 -12.25
C LYS A 2 -12.15 -1.59 -11.21
N VAL A 3 -12.07 -2.24 -10.06
CA VAL A 3 -12.94 -1.98 -8.89
C VAL A 3 -12.18 -1.23 -7.78
N LEU A 4 -10.86 -1.32 -7.78
CA LEU A 4 -9.96 -0.55 -6.93
C LEU A 4 -8.78 -0.08 -7.78
N GLU A 5 -8.38 1.16 -7.60
CA GLU A 5 -7.17 1.72 -8.18
C GLU A 5 -6.47 2.58 -7.13
N VAL A 6 -5.21 2.24 -6.83
CA VAL A 6 -4.33 2.94 -5.92
C VAL A 6 -3.16 3.47 -6.72
N GLN A 7 -2.91 4.77 -6.63
CA GLN A 7 -1.82 5.42 -7.35
C GLN A 7 -0.96 6.22 -6.38
N ASN A 8 0.35 5.99 -6.44
CA ASN A 8 1.39 6.72 -5.73
C ASN A 8 1.08 6.90 -4.22
N LEU A 9 0.59 5.83 -3.57
CA LEU A 9 0.26 5.87 -2.15
C LEU A 9 1.53 6.06 -1.34
N VAL A 10 1.53 7.08 -0.49
CA VAL A 10 2.60 7.40 0.44
C VAL A 10 1.98 7.59 1.82
N MET A 11 2.51 6.89 2.82
CA MET A 11 2.07 7.02 4.20
C MET A 11 3.26 6.90 5.14
N TYR A 12 3.59 8.01 5.81
CA TYR A 12 4.69 8.07 6.76
C TYR A 12 4.18 8.39 8.16
N TYR A 13 4.65 7.65 9.16
CA TYR A 13 4.33 7.89 10.57
C TYR A 13 5.47 8.60 11.26
N ARG A 14 5.14 9.60 12.07
CA ARG A 14 6.10 10.22 12.96
C ARG A 14 6.21 9.41 14.25
N THR A 15 7.41 8.97 14.57
CA THR A 15 7.72 8.27 15.83
C THR A 15 8.78 9.05 16.61
N MET A 16 9.03 8.65 17.86
CA MET A 16 10.12 9.20 18.67
C MET A 16 11.51 8.98 18.05
N LYS A 17 11.67 7.99 17.16
CA LYS A 17 12.93 7.66 16.47
C LYS A 17 13.04 8.30 15.08
N GLY A 18 12.06 9.11 14.68
CA GLY A 18 11.99 9.71 13.35
C GLY A 18 10.79 9.22 12.54
N TYR A 19 10.80 9.51 11.24
CA TYR A 19 9.75 9.07 10.33
C TYR A 19 9.92 7.60 9.95
N VAL A 20 8.83 6.84 10.07
CA VAL A 20 8.71 5.49 9.52
C VAL A 20 7.95 5.59 8.21
N LYS A 21 8.55 5.09 7.14
CA LYS A 21 7.92 5.01 5.83
C LYS A 21 7.08 3.74 5.73
N ALA A 22 5.84 3.79 6.20
CA ALA A 22 4.96 2.62 6.20
C ALA A 22 4.50 2.24 4.78
N VAL A 23 4.26 3.22 3.92
CA VAL A 23 4.02 3.00 2.48
C VAL A 23 4.82 4.04 1.70
N ASP A 24 5.61 3.61 0.73
CA ASP A 24 6.45 4.50 -0.09
C ASP A 24 6.19 4.28 -1.58
N ASN A 25 5.40 5.18 -2.17
CA ASN A 25 5.08 5.26 -3.59
C ASN A 25 4.54 3.95 -4.21
N VAL A 26 3.50 3.38 -3.57
CA VAL A 26 2.89 2.13 -4.03
C VAL A 26 1.71 2.40 -4.96
N SER A 27 1.68 1.70 -6.10
CA SER A 27 0.58 1.73 -7.07
C SER A 27 0.16 0.32 -7.44
N PHE A 28 -1.15 0.06 -7.41
CA PHE A 28 -1.75 -1.20 -7.85
C PHE A 28 -3.23 -1.00 -8.19
N ASP A 29 -3.82 -1.96 -8.90
CA ASP A 29 -5.25 -2.01 -9.11
C ASP A 29 -5.78 -3.42 -8.88
N VAL A 30 -7.09 -3.51 -8.68
CA VAL A 30 -7.82 -4.79 -8.57
C VAL A 30 -8.97 -4.76 -9.55
N GLU A 31 -9.05 -5.79 -10.39
CA GLU A 31 -10.09 -5.97 -11.36
C GLU A 31 -11.33 -6.67 -10.79
N LYS A 32 -12.49 -6.43 -11.40
CA LYS A 32 -13.73 -7.12 -11.05
C LYS A 32 -13.56 -8.64 -11.24
N GLY A 33 -13.67 -9.39 -10.15
CA GLY A 33 -13.54 -10.85 -10.15
C GLY A 33 -12.12 -11.37 -9.90
N GLU A 34 -11.14 -10.47 -9.74
CA GLU A 34 -9.78 -10.82 -9.33
C GLU A 34 -9.71 -11.11 -7.83
N ALA A 35 -8.90 -12.09 -7.45
CA ALA A 35 -8.52 -12.35 -6.07
C ALA A 35 -7.04 -11.95 -5.87
N MET A 36 -6.80 -10.89 -5.11
CA MET A 36 -5.46 -10.40 -4.78
C MET A 36 -5.11 -10.75 -3.33
N GLY A 37 -3.89 -11.24 -3.10
CA GLY A 37 -3.33 -11.46 -1.77
C GLY A 37 -2.16 -10.53 -1.49
N LEU A 38 -2.17 -9.87 -0.33
CA LEU A 38 -1.04 -9.09 0.17
C LEU A 38 -0.31 -9.89 1.26
N VAL A 39 0.99 -10.09 1.08
CA VAL A 39 1.84 -10.83 2.03
C VAL A 39 3.08 -10.01 2.35
N GLY A 40 3.61 -10.18 3.56
CA GLY A 40 4.80 -9.50 4.03
C GLY A 40 5.25 -10.00 5.39
N GLU A 41 6.50 -9.72 5.74
CA GLU A 41 7.00 -9.92 7.10
C GLU A 41 6.34 -8.96 8.09
N SER A 42 6.47 -9.22 9.39
CA SER A 42 5.99 -8.32 10.43
C SER A 42 6.74 -6.98 10.36
N GLY A 43 6.02 -5.89 10.11
CA GLY A 43 6.57 -4.53 10.05
C GLY A 43 5.50 -3.51 9.69
#